data_AF-A0A2G2ZF25-F1
#
_entry.id   AF-A0A2G2ZF25-F1
#
_cell.length_a   1.000
_cell.length_b   1.000
_cell.length_c   1.000
_cell.angle_alpha   90.00
_cell.angle_beta   90.00
_cell.angle_gamma   90.00
#
_symmetry.space_group_name_H-M   'P 1'
#
loop_
_entity.id
_entity.type
_entity.pdbx_description
1 polymer ?
#
loop_
_entity_poly.entity_id
_entity_poly.type
_entity_poly.pdbx_seq_one_letter_code
_entity_poly.pdbx_strand_id
1 'polypeptide(L)' 'IFLANFFFLFGHIFADCLPKCTYRCSNTQYRKPCMFFCQKCCATCLCVPPGTYGNKQLCPCYNNWKTKRGGPKCP' A
#
# COMPACT_ATOMS: atom_id res chain seq x y z
N ILE A 1 -28.84 -9.81 -12.19
CA ILE A 1 -27.53 -9.87 -12.90
C ILE A 1 -26.91 -8.47 -13.07
N PHE A 2 -27.67 -7.43 -13.47
CA PHE A 2 -27.17 -6.05 -13.57
C PHE A 2 -26.76 -5.40 -12.22
N LEU A 3 -27.41 -5.76 -11.10
CA LEU A 3 -27.14 -5.19 -9.78
C LEU A 3 -25.96 -5.85 -9.02
N ALA A 4 -25.60 -7.09 -9.36
CA ALA A 4 -24.44 -7.76 -8.75
C ALA A 4 -23.12 -7.18 -9.28
N ASN A 5 -23.09 -6.70 -10.53
CA ASN A 5 -21.89 -6.12 -11.13
C ASN A 5 -21.55 -4.73 -10.60
N PHE A 6 -22.54 -3.99 -10.09
CA PHE A 6 -22.32 -2.64 -9.55
C PHE A 6 -21.66 -2.65 -8.16
N PHE A 7 -21.96 -3.66 -7.33
CA PHE A 7 -21.35 -3.82 -6.02
C PHE A 7 -19.89 -4.30 -6.09
N PHE A 8 -19.53 -5.08 -7.12
CA PHE A 8 -18.17 -5.59 -7.33
C PHE A 8 -17.21 -4.57 -7.97
N LEU A 9 -17.70 -3.58 -8.73
CA LEU A 9 -16.83 -2.54 -9.30
C LEU A 9 -16.51 -1.37 -8.35
N PHE A 10 -17.41 -1.02 -7.42
CA PHE A 10 -17.20 0.10 -6.50
C PHE A 10 -16.63 -0.30 -5.12
N GLY A 11 -16.58 -1.61 -4.78
CA GLY A 11 -16.07 -2.11 -3.50
C GLY A 11 -14.55 -2.34 -3.42
N HIS A 12 -13.82 -2.19 -4.53
CA HIS A 12 -12.44 -2.68 -4.66
C HIS A 12 -11.32 -1.70 -4.27
N ILE A 13 -11.61 -0.45 -3.91
CA ILE A 13 -10.55 0.55 -3.70
C ILE A 13 -10.03 0.60 -2.25
N PHE A 14 -10.86 0.30 -1.25
CA PHE A 14 -10.44 0.39 0.16
C PHE A 14 -9.94 -0.94 0.75
N ALA A 15 -10.46 -2.07 0.25
CA ALA A 15 -10.15 -3.41 0.77
C ALA A 15 -8.75 -3.93 0.35
N ASP A 16 -8.13 -3.32 -0.66
CA ASP A 16 -6.88 -3.79 -1.24
C ASP A 16 -5.63 -3.47 -0.40
N CYS A 17 -5.69 -2.46 0.48
CA CYS A 17 -4.53 -2.03 1.25
C CYS A 17 -4.04 -3.10 2.23
N LEU A 18 -4.96 -3.76 2.93
CA LEU A 18 -4.64 -4.75 3.96
C LEU A 18 -3.90 -5.98 3.38
N PRO A 19 -4.41 -6.68 2.36
CA PRO A 19 -3.70 -7.81 1.77
C PRO A 19 -2.39 -7.39 1.10
N LYS A 20 -2.35 -6.25 0.39
CA LYS A 20 -1.13 -5.76 -0.26
C LYS A 20 -0.03 -5.38 0.74
N CYS A 21 -0.38 -4.68 1.82
CA CYS A 21 0.57 -4.37 2.87
C CYS A 21 1.03 -5.62 3.64
N THR A 22 0.17 -6.63 3.78
CA THR A 22 0.51 -7.90 4.43
C THR A 22 1.59 -8.62 3.66
N TYR A 23 1.47 -8.65 2.33
CA TYR A 23 2.48 -9.20 1.45
C TYR A 23 3.77 -8.37 1.49
N ARG A 24 3.69 -7.03 1.36
CA ARG A 24 4.86 -6.14 1.42
C ARG A 24 5.69 -6.30 2.69
N CYS A 25 5.01 -6.38 3.83
CA CYS A 25 5.62 -6.52 5.15
C CYS A 25 5.86 -7.98 5.58
N SER A 26 5.75 -8.94 4.65
CA SER A 26 5.91 -10.37 4.97
C SER A 26 7.36 -10.75 5.27
N ASN A 27 8.32 -10.12 4.57
CA ASN A 27 9.75 -10.44 4.64
C ASN A 27 10.56 -9.42 5.47
N THR A 28 9.97 -8.85 6.52
CA THR A 28 10.67 -7.94 7.43
C THR A 28 10.53 -8.38 8.88
N GLN A 29 11.61 -8.23 9.65
CA GLN A 29 11.61 -8.46 11.09
C GLN A 29 10.78 -7.40 11.83
N TYR A 30 10.59 -6.22 11.22
CA TYR A 30 9.85 -5.09 11.80
C TYR A 30 8.42 -5.01 11.26
N ARG A 31 7.67 -6.11 11.35
CA ARG A 31 6.34 -6.22 10.74
C ARG A 31 5.34 -5.18 11.25
N LYS A 32 5.26 -4.95 12.56
CA LYS A 32 4.33 -3.96 13.17
C LYS A 32 4.52 -2.54 12.60
N PRO A 33 5.72 -1.91 12.66
CA PRO A 33 5.92 -0.58 12.11
C PRO A 33 5.81 -0.55 10.58
N CYS A 34 6.27 -1.59 9.86
CA CYS A 34 6.08 -1.69 8.41
C CYS A 34 4.59 -1.59 8.05
N MET A 35 3.74 -2.35 8.75
CA MET A 35 2.32 -2.39 8.47
C MET A 35 1.63 -1.05 8.73
N PHE A 36 2.01 -0.38 9.83
CA PHE A 36 1.51 0.96 10.17
C PHE A 36 1.83 1.99 9.08
N PHE A 37 3.08 2.04 8.62
CA PHE A 37 3.47 2.98 7.55
C PHE A 37 2.89 2.59 6.20
N CYS A 38 2.86 1.29 5.87
CA CYS A 38 2.29 0.82 4.61
C CYS A 38 0.80 1.18 4.51
N GLN A 39 0.01 0.92 5.54
CA GLN A 39 -1.41 1.26 5.55
C GLN A 39 -1.63 2.77 5.45
N LYS A 40 -0.83 3.57 6.15
CA LYS A 40 -0.88 5.03 6.04
C LYS A 40 -0.59 5.51 4.61
N CYS A 41 0.46 4.99 3.99
CA CYS A 41 0.82 5.33 2.63
C CYS A 41 -0.22 4.83 1.62
N CYS A 42 -0.79 3.64 1.85
CA CYS A 42 -1.85 3.10 1.00
C CYS A 42 -3.15 3.90 1.13
N ALA A 43 -3.54 4.32 2.33
CA ALA A 43 -4.74 5.16 2.52
C ALA A 43 -4.61 6.53 1.83
N THR A 44 -3.40 7.09 1.73
CA THR A 44 -3.17 8.35 1.01
C THR A 44 -3.01 8.15 -0.49
N CYS A 45 -2.21 7.17 -0.90
CA CYS A 45 -1.80 7.02 -2.30
C CYS A 45 -2.62 5.99 -3.08
N LEU A 46 -3.48 5.22 -2.40
CA LEU A 46 -4.32 4.14 -2.93
C LEU A 46 -3.54 3.10 -3.76
N CYS A 47 -2.22 2.99 -3.53
CA CYS A 47 -1.29 2.19 -4.31
C CYS A 47 -0.24 1.58 -3.37
N VAL A 48 0.05 0.29 -3.55
CA VAL A 48 1.14 -0.43 -2.88
C VAL A 48 1.94 -1.15 -3.96
N PRO A 49 3.26 -0.91 -4.05
CA PRO A 49 4.07 -1.53 -5.10
C PRO A 49 4.17 -3.06 -4.91
N PRO A 50 4.27 -3.85 -5.99
CA PRO A 50 4.36 -5.31 -5.90
C PRO A 50 5.74 -5.78 -5.43
N GLY A 51 5.80 -6.83 -4.62
CA GLY A 51 7.03 -7.38 -4.02
C GLY A 51 7.12 -7.16 -2.51
N THR A 52 8.25 -7.52 -1.90
CA THR A 52 8.55 -7.27 -0.47
C THR A 52 9.57 -6.14 -0.27
N TYR A 53 10.50 -5.95 -1.20
CA TYR A 53 11.34 -4.74 -1.30
C TYR A 53 11.33 -4.10 -2.73
N GLY A 54 11.73 -2.83 -2.89
CA GLY A 54 11.85 -2.16 -4.20
C GLY A 54 10.53 -1.77 -4.92
N ASN A 55 10.58 -1.55 -6.23
CA ASN A 55 9.43 -1.26 -7.12
C ASN A 55 8.62 0.00 -6.79
N LYS A 56 9.19 0.92 -6.02
CA LYS A 56 8.49 2.14 -5.58
C LYS A 56 8.15 3.06 -6.76
N GLN A 57 8.89 2.99 -7.86
CA GLN A 57 8.64 3.74 -9.09
C GLN A 57 7.27 3.44 -9.74
N LEU A 58 6.67 2.26 -9.48
CA LEU A 58 5.32 1.95 -9.97
C LEU A 58 4.23 2.76 -9.25
N CYS A 59 4.49 3.20 -8.02
CA CYS A 59 3.57 4.04 -7.24
C CYS A 59 4.28 5.36 -6.88
N PRO A 60 4.26 6.40 -7.75
CA PRO A 60 4.99 7.65 -7.53
C PRO A 60 4.65 8.32 -6.19
N CYS A 61 3.37 8.36 -5.80
CA CYS A 61 2.94 8.91 -4.51
C CYS A 61 3.59 8.17 -3.33
N TYR A 62 3.62 6.83 -3.38
CA TYR A 62 4.23 5.98 -2.36
C TYR A 62 5.74 6.20 -2.26
N ASN A 63 6.41 6.42 -3.39
CA ASN A 63 7.85 6.71 -3.43
C ASN A 63 8.21 8.13 -2.96
N ASN A 64 7.35 9.11 -3.28
CA ASN A 64 7.57 10.53 -3.00
C ASN A 64 7.27 10.89 -1.53
N TRP A 65 6.62 10.00 -0.80
CA TRP A 65 6.45 10.14 0.65
C TRP A 65 7.78 10.02 1.37
N LYS A 66 8.37 11.17 1.71
CA LYS A 66 9.62 11.26 2.48
C LYS A 66 9.37 11.72 3.92
N THR A 67 10.30 11.37 4.80
CA THR A 67 10.39 11.93 6.14
C THR A 67 10.96 13.35 6.08
N LYS A 68 10.88 14.11 7.18
CA LYS A 68 11.50 15.45 7.26
C LYS A 68 13.02 15.43 7.01
N ARG A 69 13.67 14.28 7.19
CA ARG A 69 15.11 14.05 6.95
C ARG A 69 15.41 13.57 5.51
N GLY A 70 14.42 13.56 4.61
CA GLY A 70 14.57 13.15 3.21
C GLY A 70 14.55 11.63 2.95
N GLY A 71 14.63 10.79 3.99
CA GLY A 71 14.55 9.33 3.84
C GLY A 71 13.15 8.83 3.44
N PRO A 72 13.04 7.62 2.84
CA PRO A 72 11.75 7.02 2.46
C PRO A 72 10.88 6.79 3.70
N LYS A 73 9.63 7.26 3.66
CA LYS A 73 8.67 7.10 4.76
C LYS A 73 7.83 5.83 4.63
N CYS A 74 7.57 5.39 3.40
CA CYS A 74 6.82 4.19 3.10
C CYS A 74 7.76 2.99 2.91
N PRO A 75 7.42 1.79 3.43
CA PRO A 75 8.30 0.63 3.43
C PRO A 75 8.72 0.17 2.02
#